data_AF-A0A6A8GAT0-F1
#
_entry.id   AF-A0A6A8GAT0-F1
#
_cell.length_a   1.000
_cell.length_b   1.000
_cell.length_c   1.000
_cell.angle_alpha   90.00
_cell.angle_beta   90.00
_cell.angle_gamma   90.00
#
_symmetry.space_group_name_H-M   'P 1'
#
loop_
_entity.id
_entity.type
_entity.pdbx_description
1 polymer ?
#
loop_
_entity_poly.entity_id
_entity_poly.type
_entity_poly.pdbx_seq_one_letter_code
_entity_poly.pdbx_strand_id
1 'polypeptide(L)' 'MVIPGYDPDDIDERLEELLSDHELDEYLTAEERQRYEEGASLVDLLSGDDIRDLLGEEAETDD' A
#
# COMPACT_ATOMS: atom_id res chain seq x y z
N MET A 1 9.46 -5.10 7.22
CA MET A 1 10.51 -5.18 6.18
C MET A 1 10.92 -3.74 5.86
N VAL A 2 12.18 -3.42 5.59
CA VAL A 2 12.61 -2.02 5.33
C VAL A 2 12.94 -1.90 3.86
N ILE A 3 12.12 -1.19 3.09
CA ILE A 3 12.46 -0.82 1.72
C ILE A 3 13.51 0.29 1.80
N PRO A 4 14.72 0.10 1.27
CA PRO A 4 15.79 1.09 1.40
C PRO A 4 15.45 2.32 0.54
N GLY A 5 14.99 3.39 1.19
CA GLY A 5 14.73 4.70 0.56
C GLY A 5 13.41 5.35 0.94
N TYR A 6 12.47 4.61 1.54
CA TYR A 6 11.18 5.12 2.00
C TYR A 6 10.92 4.70 3.44
N ASP A 7 10.49 5.65 4.28
CA ASP A 7 10.00 5.37 5.62
C ASP A 7 8.58 4.77 5.55
N PRO A 8 8.18 3.93 6.53
CA PRO A 8 6.87 3.27 6.51
C PRO A 8 5.71 4.27 6.39
N ASP A 9 5.80 5.45 7.02
CA ASP A 9 4.80 6.51 6.92
C ASP A 9 4.66 7.09 5.49
N ASP A 10 5.78 7.31 4.77
CA ASP A 10 5.76 7.83 3.39
C ASP A 10 5.14 6.81 2.41
N ILE A 11 5.45 5.53 2.61
CA ILE A 11 4.88 4.45 1.81
C ILE A 11 3.37 4.35 2.08
N ASP A 12 2.96 4.48 3.34
CA ASP A 12 1.55 4.44 3.73
C ASP A 12 0.75 5.54 3.02
N GLU A 13 1.20 6.80 3.13
CA GLU A 13 0.55 7.94 2.48
C GLU A 13 0.45 7.74 0.96
N ARG A 14 1.51 7.20 0.33
CA ARG A 14 1.50 6.93 -1.12
C ARG A 14 0.56 5.79 -1.50
N LEU A 15 0.52 4.72 -0.72
CA LEU A 15 -0.42 3.63 -0.93
C LEU A 15 -1.86 4.11 -0.77
N GLU A 16 -2.15 4.99 0.19
CA GLU A 16 -3.49 5.59 0.36
C GLU A 16 -3.88 6.50 -0.81
N GLU A 17 -2.92 7.18 -1.43
CA GLU A 17 -3.17 8.00 -2.62
C GLU A 17 -3.31 7.18 -3.91
N LEU A 18 -2.65 6.02 -3.98
CA LEU A 18 -2.70 5.12 -5.13
C LEU A 18 -3.90 4.17 -5.09
N LEU A 19 -4.19 3.61 -3.92
CA LEU A 19 -5.24 2.61 -3.75
C LEU A 19 -6.57 3.29 -3.43
N SER A 20 -7.52 3.13 -4.34
CA SER A 20 -8.92 3.44 -4.08
C SER A 20 -9.56 2.39 -3.16
N ASP A 21 -10.68 2.73 -2.51
CA ASP A 21 -11.49 1.79 -1.70
C ASP A 21 -11.83 0.48 -2.43
N HIS A 22 -11.96 0.53 -3.76
CA HIS A 22 -12.18 -0.64 -4.61
C HIS A 22 -10.93 -1.53 -4.73
N GLU A 23 -9.76 -0.92 -4.90
CA GLU A 23 -8.49 -1.63 -5.07
C GLU A 23 -8.05 -2.25 -3.73
N LEU A 24 -8.34 -1.57 -2.62
CA LEU A 24 -8.16 -2.14 -1.29
C LEU A 24 -8.89 -3.48 -1.12
N ASP A 25 -10.02 -3.72 -1.78
CA ASP A 25 -10.72 -5.02 -1.72
C ASP A 25 -10.04 -6.12 -2.55
N GLU A 26 -9.23 -5.76 -3.54
CA GLU A 26 -8.40 -6.73 -4.29
C GLU A 26 -7.12 -7.09 -3.55
N TYR A 27 -6.51 -6.14 -2.85
CA TYR A 27 -5.23 -6.34 -2.17
C TYR A 27 -5.36 -6.75 -0.70
N LEU A 28 -6.43 -6.32 -0.01
CA LEU A 28 -6.65 -6.62 1.40
C LEU A 28 -7.80 -7.62 1.58
N THR A 29 -7.60 -8.56 2.48
CA THR A 29 -8.71 -9.40 2.97
C THR A 29 -9.66 -8.58 3.86
N ALA A 30 -10.87 -9.10 4.07
CA ALA A 30 -11.86 -8.48 4.94
C ALA A 30 -11.34 -8.22 6.38
N GLU A 31 -10.44 -9.06 6.88
CA GLU A 31 -9.81 -8.89 8.20
C GLU A 31 -8.77 -7.75 8.20
N GLU A 32 -8.02 -7.59 7.13
CA GLU A 32 -7.01 -6.53 6.99
C GLU A 32 -7.66 -5.18 6.75
N ARG A 33 -8.73 -5.11 5.95
CA ARG A 33 -9.52 -3.87 5.82
C ARG A 33 -10.08 -3.40 7.15
N GLN A 34 -10.57 -4.32 7.97
CA GLN A 34 -11.05 -3.94 9.30
C GLN A 34 -9.95 -3.29 10.13
N ARG A 35 -8.71 -3.80 10.05
CA ARG A 35 -7.56 -3.16 10.71
C ARG A 35 -7.23 -1.80 10.10
N TYR A 36 -7.30 -1.67 8.78
CA TYR A 36 -7.12 -0.38 8.10
C TYR A 36 -8.14 0.66 8.60
N GLU A 37 -9.42 0.26 8.69
CA GLU A 37 -10.50 1.11 9.25
C GLU A 37 -10.28 1.45 10.74
N GLU A 38 -9.58 0.59 11.48
CA GLU A 38 -9.15 0.85 12.86
C GLU A 38 -7.91 1.75 12.98
N GLY A 39 -7.29 2.12 11.85
CA GLY A 39 -6.12 3.00 11.76
C GLY A 39 -4.78 2.27 11.66
N ALA A 40 -4.78 1.01 11.20
CA ALA A 40 -3.54 0.32 10.83
C ALA A 40 -3.04 0.79 9.46
N SER A 41 -1.72 0.91 9.33
CA SER A 41 -1.08 1.30 8.07
C SER A 41 -1.12 0.18 7.03
N LEU A 42 -1.38 0.54 5.78
CA LEU A 42 -1.32 -0.33 4.60
C LEU A 42 0.04 -1.03 4.48
N VAL A 43 1.13 -0.40 4.91
CA VAL A 43 2.46 -1.04 4.93
C VAL A 43 2.59 -2.24 5.86
N ASP A 44 1.74 -2.32 6.89
CA ASP A 44 1.71 -3.45 7.83
C ASP A 44 0.74 -4.54 7.35
N LEU A 45 -0.25 -4.16 6.54
CA LEU A 45 -1.28 -5.04 6.01
C LEU A 45 -0.88 -5.68 4.67
N LEU A 46 -0.26 -4.90 3.77
CA LEU A 46 0.19 -5.36 2.47
C LEU A 46 1.54 -6.07 2.56
N SER A 47 1.76 -7.02 1.66
CA SER A 47 3.05 -7.68 1.57
C SER A 47 4.07 -6.75 0.90
N GLY A 48 5.34 -6.87 1.29
CA GLY A 48 6.41 -6.07 0.70
C GLY A 48 6.56 -6.22 -0.82
N ASP A 49 6.12 -7.34 -1.39
CA ASP A 49 6.04 -7.52 -2.85
C ASP A 49 4.89 -6.71 -3.47
N ASP A 50 3.68 -6.72 -2.89
CA ASP A 50 2.52 -5.94 -3.39
C ASP A 50 2.80 -4.44 -3.34
N ILE A 51 3.35 -3.97 -2.22
CA ILE A 51 3.77 -2.57 -2.03
C ILE A 51 4.77 -2.16 -3.12
N ARG A 52 5.72 -3.05 -3.43
CA ARG A 52 6.75 -2.77 -4.43
C ARG A 52 6.19 -2.76 -5.85
N ASP A 53 5.20 -3.59 -6.13
CA ASP A 53 4.49 -3.61 -7.41
C ASP A 53 3.71 -2.31 -7.61
N LEU A 54 2.92 -1.91 -6.61
CA LEU A 54 2.14 -0.66 -6.58
C LEU A 54 3.02 0.59 -6.73
N LEU A 55 4.12 0.68 -5.96
CA LEU A 55 5.07 1.80 -6.06
C LEU A 55 5.92 1.73 -7.34
N GLY A 56 6.12 0.54 -7.91
CA GLY A 56 6.91 0.31 -9.11
C GLY A 56 6.16 0.72 -10.39
N GLU A 57 4.85 0.51 -10.43
CA GLU A 57 3.99 0.82 -11.58
C GLU A 57 3.87 2.35 -11.81
N GLU A 58 4.00 3.17 -10.77
CA GLU A 58 4.09 4.64 -10.88
C GLU A 58 5.33 5.10 -11.68
N ALA A 59 6.43 4.31 -11.68
CA ALA A 59 7.66 4.68 -12.38
C ALA A 59 7.58 4.48 -13.91
N GLU A 60 6.57 3.79 -14.41
CA GLU A 60 6.41 3.46 -15.85
C GLU A 60 5.32 4.28 -16.55
N THR A 61 4.61 5.18 -15.84
CA THR A 61 3.55 6.02 -16.41
C THR A 61 4.00 7.48 -16.58
N ASP A 62 5.03 7.71 -17.40
CA ASP A 62 5.35 9.01 -18.01
C ASP A 62 5.84 8.74 -19.45
N ASP A 63 4.90 8.63 -20.41
CA ASP A 63 5.15 8.69 -21.87
C ASP A 63 4.16 9.66 -22.54
#